data_AF-A0A259JVH7-F1
#
_entry.id   AF-A0A259JVH7-F1
#
_cell.length_a   1.000
_cell.length_b   1.000
_cell.length_c   1.000
_cell.angle_alpha   90.00
_cell.angle_beta   90.00
_cell.angle_gamma   90.00
#
_symmetry.space_group_name_H-M   'P 1'
#
loop_
_entity.id
_entity.type
_entity.pdbx_description
1 polymer ?
#
loop_
_entity_poly.entity_id
_entity_poly.type
_entity_poly.pdbx_seq_one_letter_code
_entity_poly.pdbx_strand_id
1 'polypeptide(L)'
;METRDMTGVVRGTVERFPPSLFLRQTDFTMPDAQIEAMAAEAVDADGPLAQAHALMGLIHEAITEVPVESAAVARAAAAVLAEGEGTSGEIAHVFTSAARHLRIPARHISGYATEDDEPGTAREWAEVHVPKLGWVAFDCGRKVCATEEHVRVAVALDSLGVAPVRGTGINASEEARANAVTHSSHHGQSQSQTQE
;
A
#
# COMPACT_ATOMS: atom_id res chain seq x y z
N MET A 1 7.31 3.00 22.29
CA MET A 1 7.91 2.68 20.98
C MET A 1 8.24 4.02 20.36
N GLU A 2 9.51 4.29 20.08
CA GLU A 2 9.98 5.58 19.58
C GLU A 2 10.13 5.43 18.05
N THR A 3 9.28 6.10 17.28
CA THR A 3 9.41 6.23 15.83
C THR A 3 10.25 7.47 15.53
N ARG A 4 10.90 7.51 14.37
CA ARG A 4 11.79 8.60 13.98
C ARG A 4 11.56 8.90 12.50
N ASP A 5 11.36 10.17 12.15
CA ASP A 5 11.24 10.59 10.76
C ASP A 5 12.52 10.26 9.99
N MET A 6 12.33 9.48 8.92
CA MET A 6 13.38 9.04 8.01
C MET A 6 13.15 9.51 6.58
N THR A 7 12.22 10.45 6.35
CA THR A 7 11.98 11.05 5.02
C THR A 7 11.72 9.98 3.94
N GLY A 8 10.96 8.93 4.29
CA GLY A 8 10.67 7.78 3.43
C GLY A 8 11.74 6.70 3.39
N VAL A 9 12.94 6.91 3.95
CA VAL A 9 14.06 5.96 3.88
C VAL A 9 13.96 4.87 4.95
N VAL A 10 13.80 3.62 4.53
CA VAL A 10 13.78 2.48 5.45
C VAL A 10 15.19 2.20 5.98
N ARG A 11 15.40 2.28 7.30
CA ARG A 11 16.66 1.92 7.97
C ARG A 11 16.45 0.87 9.07
N GLY A 12 17.51 0.10 9.36
CA GLY A 12 17.56 -0.78 10.54
C GLY A 12 16.80 -2.10 10.45
N THR A 13 16.21 -2.43 9.31
CA THR A 13 15.54 -3.72 9.08
C THR A 13 16.44 -4.69 8.32
N VAL A 14 16.39 -5.97 8.68
CA VAL A 14 17.17 -7.02 8.02
C VAL A 14 16.57 -7.28 6.64
N GLU A 15 17.06 -6.56 5.64
CA GLU A 15 16.68 -6.74 4.24
C GLU A 15 17.38 -7.98 3.66
N ARG A 16 16.71 -9.13 3.74
CA ARG A 16 17.30 -10.44 3.39
C ARG A 16 17.37 -10.71 1.89
N PHE A 17 16.65 -9.96 1.07
CA PHE A 17 16.53 -10.21 -0.35
C PHE A 17 17.21 -9.12 -1.18
N PRO A 18 17.89 -9.48 -2.28
CA PRO A 18 18.50 -8.49 -3.17
C PRO A 18 17.41 -7.63 -3.81
N PRO A 19 17.63 -6.32 -4.03
CA PRO A 19 16.65 -5.46 -4.68
C PRO A 19 16.15 -6.00 -6.03
N SER A 20 17.03 -6.65 -6.80
CA SER A 20 16.66 -7.25 -8.10
C SER A 20 15.53 -8.27 -8.04
N LEU A 21 15.26 -8.90 -6.89
CA LEU A 21 14.07 -9.77 -6.71
C LEU A 21 12.77 -9.00 -6.99
N PHE A 22 12.73 -7.73 -6.60
CA PHE A 22 11.55 -6.86 -6.67
C PHE A 22 11.37 -6.19 -8.05
N LEU A 23 12.12 -6.65 -9.06
CA LEU A 23 11.85 -6.37 -10.48
C LEU A 23 10.87 -7.38 -11.09
N ARG A 24 10.52 -8.45 -10.37
CA ARG A 24 9.63 -9.49 -10.86
C ARG A 24 8.19 -9.00 -10.92
N GLN A 25 7.54 -9.20 -12.07
CA GLN A 25 6.10 -8.98 -12.22
C GLN A 25 5.29 -10.16 -11.67
N THR A 26 4.06 -9.85 -11.27
CA THR A 26 3.03 -10.79 -10.83
C THR A 26 1.74 -10.55 -11.59
N ASP A 27 0.72 -11.41 -11.43
CA ASP A 27 -0.57 -11.23 -12.11
C ASP A 27 -1.25 -9.90 -11.73
N PHE A 28 -1.01 -9.39 -10.52
CA PHE A 28 -1.52 -8.10 -10.06
C PHE A 28 -0.73 -6.89 -10.59
N THR A 29 0.52 -7.10 -10.99
CA THR A 29 1.45 -6.01 -11.34
C THR A 29 1.91 -6.07 -12.79
N MET A 30 1.32 -6.95 -13.61
CA MET A 30 1.64 -7.03 -15.04
C MET A 30 1.22 -5.71 -15.73
N PRO A 31 2.16 -5.00 -16.38
CA PRO A 31 1.83 -3.77 -17.09
C PRO A 31 1.08 -4.08 -18.38
N ASP A 32 0.09 -3.25 -18.70
CA ASP A 32 -0.55 -3.17 -20.01
C ASP A 32 -0.14 -1.88 -20.73
N ALA A 33 -0.67 -1.64 -21.92
CA ALA A 33 -0.30 -0.47 -22.72
C ALA A 33 -0.57 0.87 -22.00
N GLN A 34 -1.58 0.95 -21.14
CA GLN A 34 -1.90 2.18 -20.40
C GLN A 34 -0.86 2.43 -19.29
N ILE A 35 -0.47 1.38 -18.56
CA ILE A 35 0.60 1.46 -17.56
C ILE A 35 1.94 1.79 -18.22
N GLU A 36 2.25 1.17 -19.36
CA GLU A 36 3.49 1.45 -20.10
C GLU A 36 3.55 2.91 -20.57
N ALA A 37 2.43 3.46 -21.07
CA ALA A 37 2.34 4.86 -21.47
C ALA A 37 2.55 5.80 -20.27
N MET A 38 1.87 5.56 -19.15
CA MET A 38 2.06 6.33 -17.92
C MET A 38 3.51 6.25 -17.42
N ALA A 39 4.13 5.08 -17.48
CA ALA A 39 5.53 4.90 -17.11
C ALA A 39 6.47 5.72 -18.02
N ALA A 40 6.18 5.77 -19.32
CA ALA A 40 6.96 6.55 -20.27
C ALA A 40 6.93 8.05 -19.97
N GLU A 41 5.84 8.60 -19.44
CA GLU A 41 5.77 10.01 -19.04
C GLU A 41 6.75 10.37 -17.90
N ALA A 42 7.07 9.41 -17.04
CA ALA A 42 8.02 9.61 -15.95
C ALA A 42 9.49 9.43 -16.38
N VAL A 43 9.78 8.87 -17.56
CA VAL A 43 11.12 8.38 -17.92
C VAL A 43 12.20 9.47 -17.92
N ASP A 44 11.84 10.69 -18.33
CA ASP A 44 12.77 11.83 -18.47
C ASP A 44 13.12 12.50 -17.14
N ALA A 45 12.48 12.09 -16.03
CA ALA A 45 12.83 12.58 -14.71
C ALA A 45 14.24 12.11 -14.29
N ASP A 46 14.95 12.96 -13.54
CA ASP A 46 16.36 12.75 -13.18
C ASP A 46 16.56 11.62 -12.15
N GLY A 47 16.60 10.39 -12.68
CA GLY A 47 16.90 9.17 -11.94
C GLY A 47 15.72 8.57 -11.16
N PRO A 48 15.92 7.41 -10.50
CA PRO A 48 14.83 6.58 -9.99
C PRO A 48 13.92 7.26 -8.96
N LEU A 49 14.47 8.15 -8.14
CA LEU A 49 13.70 8.88 -7.15
C LEU A 49 12.76 9.90 -7.80
N ALA A 50 13.27 10.68 -8.76
CA ALA A 50 12.47 11.66 -9.48
C ALA A 50 11.40 10.97 -10.35
N GLN A 51 11.74 9.85 -10.98
CA GLN A 51 10.81 8.99 -11.72
C GLN A 51 9.69 8.48 -10.81
N ALA A 52 10.02 7.99 -9.61
CA ALA A 52 9.03 7.55 -8.63
C ALA A 52 8.10 8.68 -8.16
N HIS A 53 8.63 9.89 -7.92
CA HIS A 53 7.79 11.05 -7.61
C HIS A 53 6.86 11.44 -8.76
N ALA A 54 7.34 11.40 -10.01
CA ALA A 54 6.51 11.67 -11.18
C ALA A 54 5.37 10.64 -11.30
N LEU A 55 5.68 9.35 -11.15
CA LEU A 55 4.68 8.27 -11.13
C LEU A 55 3.62 8.47 -10.04
N MET A 56 4.04 8.82 -8.82
CA MET A 56 3.11 9.10 -7.72
C MET A 56 2.14 10.23 -8.07
N GLY A 57 2.64 11.30 -8.70
CA GLY A 57 1.82 12.41 -9.16
C GLY A 57 0.78 11.99 -10.19
N LEU A 58 1.21 11.29 -11.24
CA LEU A 58 0.35 10.81 -12.33
C LEU A 58 -0.73 9.84 -11.80
N ILE A 59 -0.36 8.91 -10.93
CA ILE A 59 -1.28 7.91 -10.38
C ILE A 59 -2.30 8.56 -9.46
N HIS A 60 -1.88 9.48 -8.61
CA HIS A 60 -2.79 10.21 -7.71
C HIS A 60 -3.81 11.05 -8.49
N GLU A 61 -3.43 11.59 -9.64
CA GLU A 61 -4.35 12.33 -10.52
C GLU A 61 -5.29 11.39 -11.29
N ALA A 62 -4.81 10.22 -11.70
CA ALA A 62 -5.57 9.28 -12.53
C ALA A 62 -6.55 8.41 -11.73
N ILE A 63 -6.31 8.16 -10.44
CA ILE A 63 -7.04 7.16 -9.66
C ILE A 63 -7.58 7.76 -8.37
N THR A 64 -8.90 7.70 -8.20
CA THR A 64 -9.57 8.06 -6.94
C THR A 64 -9.44 6.91 -5.94
N GLU A 65 -8.89 7.18 -4.75
CA GLU A 65 -8.85 6.18 -3.68
C GLU A 65 -10.27 5.91 -3.13
N VAL A 66 -10.66 4.65 -3.06
CA VAL A 66 -11.92 4.20 -2.46
C VAL A 66 -11.68 3.25 -1.26
N PRO A 67 -12.59 3.22 -0.27
CA PRO A 67 -12.47 2.29 0.86
C PRO A 67 -12.48 0.83 0.42
N VAL A 68 -11.74 -0.01 1.15
CA VAL A 68 -11.76 -1.47 0.95
C VAL A 68 -13.10 -2.03 1.39
N GLU A 69 -13.82 -2.69 0.49
CA GLU A 69 -15.03 -3.45 0.84
C GLU A 69 -14.67 -4.80 1.50
N SER A 70 -15.50 -5.23 2.46
CA SER A 70 -15.30 -6.50 3.16
C SER A 70 -15.35 -7.67 2.17
N ALA A 71 -14.31 -8.51 2.19
CA ALA A 71 -14.13 -9.68 1.32
C ALA A 71 -13.91 -9.38 -0.19
N ALA A 72 -13.65 -8.13 -0.58
CA ALA A 72 -13.23 -7.82 -1.93
C ALA A 72 -11.85 -8.43 -2.23
N VAL A 73 -11.73 -9.05 -3.41
CA VAL A 73 -10.44 -9.50 -3.94
C VAL A 73 -9.81 -8.35 -4.70
N ALA A 74 -8.54 -8.05 -4.44
CA ALA A 74 -7.81 -7.00 -5.15
C ALA A 74 -7.86 -7.24 -6.67
N ARG A 75 -8.05 -6.18 -7.46
CA ARG A 75 -7.97 -6.21 -8.92
C ARG A 75 -6.52 -6.04 -9.39
N ALA A 76 -6.25 -6.44 -10.64
CA ALA A 76 -4.96 -6.20 -11.26
C ALA A 76 -4.75 -4.72 -11.59
N ALA A 77 -3.49 -4.24 -11.55
CA ALA A 77 -3.12 -2.86 -11.82
C ALA A 77 -3.77 -2.28 -13.09
N ALA A 78 -3.75 -3.03 -14.19
CA ALA A 78 -4.34 -2.59 -15.46
C ALA A 78 -5.84 -2.28 -15.35
N ALA A 79 -6.59 -3.13 -14.64
CA ALA A 79 -8.03 -2.92 -14.44
C ALA A 79 -8.29 -1.68 -13.57
N VAL A 80 -7.53 -1.51 -12.50
CA VAL A 80 -7.65 -0.37 -11.58
C VAL A 80 -7.39 0.95 -12.31
N LEU A 81 -6.33 0.99 -13.12
CA LEU A 81 -5.98 2.18 -13.90
C LEU A 81 -7.02 2.49 -15.00
N ALA A 82 -7.61 1.47 -15.61
CA ALA A 82 -8.68 1.65 -16.60
C ALA A 82 -9.99 2.16 -15.98
N GLU A 83 -10.32 1.72 -14.75
CA GLU A 83 -11.52 2.12 -14.03
C GLU A 83 -11.38 3.51 -13.38
N GLY A 84 -10.17 3.95 -13.05
CA GLY A 84 -9.91 5.27 -12.45
C GLY A 84 -10.26 5.36 -10.97
N GLU A 85 -10.53 4.22 -10.32
CA GLU A 85 -10.75 4.12 -8.88
C GLU A 85 -10.20 2.81 -8.31
N GLY A 86 -9.70 2.86 -7.08
CA GLY A 86 -9.23 1.67 -6.39
C GLY A 86 -8.83 1.90 -4.94
N THR A 87 -8.64 0.80 -4.23
CA THR A 87 -8.18 0.81 -2.84
C THR A 87 -6.69 1.18 -2.73
N SER A 88 -6.21 1.53 -1.53
CA SER A 88 -4.78 1.83 -1.32
C SER A 88 -3.84 0.71 -1.79
N GLY A 89 -4.21 -0.56 -1.58
CA GLY A 89 -3.45 -1.72 -2.07
C GLY A 89 -3.45 -1.86 -3.59
N GLU A 90 -4.60 -1.62 -4.23
CA GLU A 90 -4.71 -1.63 -5.69
C GLU A 90 -3.95 -0.48 -6.35
N ILE A 91 -4.00 0.72 -5.76
CA ILE A 91 -3.18 1.87 -6.17
C ILE A 91 -1.69 1.54 -6.03
N ALA A 92 -1.29 0.87 -4.94
CA ALA A 92 0.09 0.42 -4.76
C ALA A 92 0.51 -0.61 -5.83
N HIS A 93 -0.41 -1.44 -6.36
CA HIS A 93 -0.11 -2.31 -7.51
C HIS A 93 0.15 -1.53 -8.79
N VAL A 94 -0.64 -0.49 -9.08
CA VAL A 94 -0.41 0.38 -10.26
C VAL A 94 0.97 1.01 -10.19
N PHE A 95 1.32 1.58 -9.04
CA PHE A 95 2.65 2.18 -8.84
C PHE A 95 3.76 1.14 -8.97
N THR A 96 3.61 -0.02 -8.34
CA THR A 96 4.58 -1.12 -8.39
C THR A 96 4.77 -1.62 -9.82
N SER A 97 3.69 -1.73 -10.60
CA SER A 97 3.73 -2.14 -12.01
C SER A 97 4.54 -1.16 -12.85
N ALA A 98 4.21 0.13 -12.77
CA ALA A 98 4.88 1.19 -13.52
C ALA A 98 6.37 1.33 -13.13
N ALA A 99 6.69 1.32 -11.84
CA ALA A 99 8.08 1.39 -11.37
C ALA A 99 8.92 0.19 -11.86
N ARG A 100 8.37 -1.03 -11.80
CA ARG A 100 9.04 -2.23 -12.31
C ARG A 100 9.21 -2.21 -13.83
N HIS A 101 8.26 -1.64 -14.57
CA HIS A 101 8.41 -1.41 -16.01
C HIS A 101 9.59 -0.48 -16.31
N LEU A 102 9.79 0.57 -15.51
CA LEU A 102 10.97 1.44 -15.55
C LEU A 102 12.27 0.81 -15.01
N ARG A 103 12.26 -0.50 -14.71
CA ARG A 103 13.40 -1.22 -14.13
C ARG A 103 13.84 -0.69 -12.76
N ILE A 104 12.94 -0.04 -12.04
CA ILE A 104 13.12 0.36 -10.64
C ILE A 104 12.58 -0.77 -9.76
N PRO A 105 13.40 -1.36 -8.88
CA PRO A 105 12.88 -2.39 -7.97
C PRO A 105 11.83 -1.81 -7.04
N ALA A 106 10.64 -2.40 -7.04
CA ALA A 106 9.49 -1.93 -6.27
C ALA A 106 8.84 -3.08 -5.51
N ARG A 107 8.45 -2.86 -4.26
CA ARG A 107 7.85 -3.88 -3.39
C ARG A 107 6.58 -3.36 -2.75
N HIS A 108 5.69 -4.30 -2.48
CA HIS A 108 4.38 -4.05 -1.88
C HIS A 108 4.47 -4.14 -0.36
N ILE A 109 3.85 -3.20 0.34
CA ILE A 109 3.89 -3.07 1.79
C ILE A 109 2.47 -3.10 2.34
N SER A 110 2.28 -3.84 3.44
CA SER A 110 1.14 -3.60 4.33
C SER A 110 1.64 -3.08 5.67
N GLY A 111 0.81 -2.27 6.32
CA GLY A 111 1.12 -1.71 7.61
C GLY A 111 0.01 -0.86 8.17
N TYR A 112 0.38 0.06 9.05
CA TYR A 112 -0.53 1.04 9.63
C TYR A 112 0.00 2.44 9.32
N ALA A 113 -0.90 3.37 9.03
CA ALA A 113 -0.57 4.77 8.86
C ALA A 113 -1.48 5.64 9.73
N THR A 114 -0.89 6.59 10.46
CA THR A 114 -1.63 7.63 11.22
C THR A 114 -1.91 8.84 10.34
N GLU A 115 -2.98 9.56 10.64
CA GLU A 115 -3.28 10.90 10.11
C GLU A 115 -3.59 11.78 11.32
N ASP A 116 -2.95 12.95 11.46
CA ASP A 116 -3.30 13.99 12.45
C ASP A 116 -3.55 13.48 13.89
N ASP A 117 -2.61 12.70 14.46
CA ASP A 117 -2.68 12.10 15.80
C ASP A 117 -3.81 11.08 16.04
N GLU A 118 -4.56 10.68 15.00
CA GLU A 118 -5.57 9.63 15.09
C GLU A 118 -4.96 8.22 15.16
N PRO A 119 -5.69 7.22 15.71
CA PRO A 119 -5.25 5.83 15.70
C PRO A 119 -4.91 5.35 14.29
N GLY A 120 -3.73 4.75 14.12
CA GLY A 120 -3.27 4.27 12.83
C GLY A 120 -4.22 3.25 12.22
N THR A 121 -4.59 3.45 10.96
CA THR A 121 -5.46 2.54 10.21
C THR A 121 -4.66 1.65 9.29
N ALA A 122 -5.19 0.46 8.98
CA ALA A 122 -4.53 -0.48 8.08
C ALA A 122 -4.40 0.16 6.69
N ARG A 123 -3.18 0.12 6.14
CA ARG A 123 -2.86 0.75 4.88
C ARG A 123 -1.83 -0.06 4.10
N GLU A 124 -1.91 0.05 2.78
CA GLU A 124 -0.96 -0.54 1.86
C GLU A 124 -0.32 0.53 0.99
N TRP A 125 0.97 0.38 0.71
CA TRP A 125 1.74 1.32 -0.09
C TRP A 125 2.88 0.59 -0.82
N ALA A 126 3.62 1.32 -1.65
CA ALA A 126 4.76 0.76 -2.38
C ALA A 126 6.08 1.37 -1.88
N GLU A 127 7.15 0.58 -1.94
CA GLU A 127 8.51 1.06 -1.71
C GLU A 127 9.37 0.80 -2.94
N VAL A 128 10.23 1.75 -3.31
CA VAL A 128 11.21 1.60 -4.41
C VAL A 128 12.64 1.68 -3.91
N HIS A 129 13.53 0.89 -4.51
CA HIS A 129 14.94 0.92 -4.16
C HIS A 129 15.70 1.93 -5.01
N VAL A 130 16.13 3.03 -4.38
CA VAL A 130 16.94 4.08 -5.00
C VAL A 130 18.42 3.83 -4.69
N PRO A 131 19.31 3.75 -5.71
CA PRO A 131 20.74 3.57 -5.48
C PRO A 131 21.30 4.60 -4.51
N LYS A 132 22.14 4.16 -3.55
CA LYS A 132 22.77 4.98 -2.50
C LYS A 132 21.83 5.55 -1.43
N LEU A 133 20.51 5.56 -1.66
CA LEU A 133 19.51 6.02 -0.70
C LEU A 133 18.83 4.86 0.04
N GLY A 134 18.60 3.73 -0.63
CA GLY A 134 17.91 2.56 -0.08
C GLY A 134 16.44 2.51 -0.52
N TRP A 135 15.60 1.86 0.29
CA TRP A 135 14.15 1.78 0.03
C TRP A 135 13.46 3.07 0.44
N VAL A 136 12.67 3.64 -0.47
CA VAL A 136 11.88 4.86 -0.29
C VAL A 136 10.41 4.52 -0.48
N ALA A 137 9.58 4.90 0.49
CA ALA A 137 8.15 4.59 0.52
C ALA A 137 7.29 5.68 -0.15
N PHE A 138 6.31 5.24 -0.93
CA PHE A 138 5.38 6.05 -1.71
C PHE A 138 3.94 5.60 -1.47
N ASP A 139 3.15 6.49 -0.89
CA ASP A 139 1.71 6.35 -0.74
C ASP A 139 1.02 7.23 -1.78
N CYS A 140 0.67 6.62 -2.91
CA CYS A 140 0.12 7.36 -4.06
C CYS A 140 -1.33 7.78 -3.84
N GLY A 141 -2.06 7.07 -2.99
CA GLY A 141 -3.43 7.45 -2.63
C GLY A 141 -3.48 8.78 -1.88
N ARG A 142 -2.52 9.02 -0.98
CA ARG A 142 -2.36 10.29 -0.26
C ARG A 142 -1.40 11.28 -0.91
N LYS A 143 -0.67 10.87 -1.96
CA LYS A 143 0.40 11.65 -2.60
C LYS A 143 1.51 12.08 -1.62
N VAL A 144 1.91 11.17 -0.73
CA VAL A 144 2.97 11.43 0.26
C VAL A 144 4.08 10.38 0.14
N CYS A 145 5.31 10.79 0.41
CA CYS A 145 6.36 9.83 0.76
C CYS A 145 6.22 9.47 2.24
N ALA A 146 6.25 8.19 2.56
CA ALA A 146 5.90 7.75 3.92
C ALA A 146 6.84 8.35 4.98
N THR A 147 6.25 8.85 6.06
CA THR A 147 6.93 9.48 7.20
C THR A 147 7.03 8.50 8.38
N GLU A 148 7.39 9.00 9.56
CA GLU A 148 7.31 8.24 10.83
C GLU A 148 5.91 7.74 11.20
N GLU A 149 4.89 8.28 10.53
CA GLU A 149 3.48 7.91 10.66
C GLU A 149 3.18 6.53 10.04
N HIS A 150 4.12 5.95 9.26
CA HIS A 150 3.93 4.69 8.56
C HIS A 150 4.71 3.56 9.22
N VAL A 151 3.98 2.62 9.82
CA VAL A 151 4.54 1.45 10.49
C VAL A 151 4.35 0.22 9.62
N ARG A 152 5.44 -0.26 9.04
CA ARG A 152 5.48 -1.46 8.19
C ARG A 152 5.19 -2.74 9.00
N VAL A 153 4.30 -3.59 8.47
CA VAL A 153 4.00 -4.93 9.02
C VAL A 153 4.56 -6.03 8.12
N ALA A 154 4.31 -5.97 6.81
CA ALA A 154 4.76 -7.00 5.86
C ALA A 154 5.29 -6.42 4.55
N VAL A 155 6.09 -7.22 3.84
CA VAL A 155 6.72 -6.87 2.55
C VAL A 155 6.56 -8.04 1.59
N ALA A 156 6.12 -7.78 0.36
CA ALA A 156 6.04 -8.79 -0.67
C ALA A 156 6.13 -8.22 -2.10
N LEU A 157 5.88 -9.08 -3.10
CA LEU A 157 5.79 -8.68 -4.50
C LEU A 157 4.45 -8.02 -4.85
N ASP A 158 3.37 -8.37 -4.14
CA ASP A 158 2.00 -7.88 -4.30
C ASP A 158 1.16 -8.13 -3.04
N SER A 159 -0.14 -7.82 -3.10
CA SER A 159 -1.06 -7.88 -1.95
C SER A 159 -1.23 -9.29 -1.39
N LEU A 160 -1.12 -10.34 -2.22
CA LEU A 160 -1.22 -11.71 -1.74
C LEU A 160 -0.17 -12.01 -0.70
N GLY A 161 1.05 -11.48 -0.85
CA GLY A 161 2.17 -11.73 0.05
C GLY A 161 2.15 -10.96 1.36
N VAL A 162 1.29 -9.93 1.47
CA VAL A 162 1.15 -9.12 2.67
C VAL A 162 -0.21 -9.29 3.37
N ALA A 163 -1.10 -10.10 2.82
CA ALA A 163 -2.42 -10.37 3.38
C ALA A 163 -2.31 -10.97 4.81
N PRO A 164 -3.06 -10.44 5.80
CA PRO A 164 -2.92 -10.80 7.21
C PRO A 164 -3.26 -12.27 7.52
N VAL A 165 -4.17 -12.88 6.75
CA VAL A 165 -4.50 -14.31 6.84
C VAL A 165 -4.67 -14.86 5.42
N ARG A 166 -3.94 -15.93 5.09
CA ARG A 166 -4.17 -16.73 3.88
C ARG A 166 -4.96 -17.97 4.24
N GLY A 167 -6.27 -17.95 4.02
CA GLY A 167 -7.09 -19.14 4.12
C GLY A 167 -6.86 -20.05 2.91
N THR A 168 -6.15 -21.17 3.07
CA THR A 168 -6.16 -22.24 2.07
C THR A 168 -7.30 -23.20 2.37
N GLY A 169 -8.45 -22.99 1.74
CA GLY A 169 -9.51 -23.99 1.67
C GLY A 169 -10.89 -23.48 2.07
N ILE A 170 -11.85 -23.66 1.15
CA ILE A 170 -13.30 -24.01 1.23
C ILE A 170 -14.20 -23.29 2.26
N ASN A 171 -13.68 -22.76 3.38
CA ASN A 171 -14.43 -22.19 4.50
C ASN A 171 -13.93 -20.77 4.89
N ALA A 172 -13.05 -20.15 4.11
CA ALA A 172 -12.45 -18.84 4.42
C ALA A 172 -13.48 -17.72 4.69
N SER A 173 -14.71 -17.85 4.18
CA SER A 173 -15.83 -16.94 4.45
C SER A 173 -16.36 -16.99 5.88
N GLU A 174 -16.21 -18.11 6.59
CA GLU A 174 -16.71 -18.27 7.97
C GLU A 174 -15.73 -17.66 8.99
N GLU A 175 -14.43 -17.81 8.78
CA GLU A 175 -13.40 -17.24 9.67
C GLU A 175 -13.30 -15.71 9.55
N ALA A 176 -13.48 -15.13 8.36
CA ALA A 176 -13.51 -13.68 8.17
C ALA A 176 -14.67 -13.02 8.95
N ARG A 177 -15.83 -13.70 9.06
CA ARG A 177 -16.98 -13.21 9.83
C ARG A 177 -16.76 -13.27 11.34
N ALA A 178 -15.95 -14.21 11.83
CA ALA A 178 -15.67 -14.34 13.26
C ALA A 178 -14.84 -13.17 13.82
N ASN A 179 -13.89 -12.65 13.03
CA ASN A 179 -13.01 -11.55 13.48
C ASN A 179 -13.67 -10.16 13.42
N ALA A 180 -14.73 -9.97 12.63
CA ALA A 180 -15.46 -8.70 12.55
C ALA A 180 -16.37 -8.44 13.77
N VAL A 181 -16.67 -9.47 14.57
CA VAL A 181 -17.65 -9.38 15.68
C VAL A 181 -17.03 -8.92 17.00
N THR A 182 -15.70 -8.90 17.15
CA THR A 182 -15.05 -8.62 18.43
C THR A 182 -14.90 -7.12 18.76
N HIS A 183 -15.35 -6.21 17.89
CA HIS A 183 -15.34 -4.76 18.13
C HIS A 183 -16.73 -4.13 18.18
N SER A 184 -17.66 -4.78 18.88
CA SER A 184 -18.93 -4.14 19.25
C SER A 184 -19.40 -4.67 20.60
N SER A 185 -18.97 -4.06 21.70
CA SER A 185 -19.74 -3.83 22.94
C SER A 185 -18.81 -3.40 24.07
N HIS A 186 -18.71 -2.09 24.33
CA HIS A 186 -18.69 -1.55 25.69
C HIS A 186 -18.87 -0.02 25.66
N HIS A 187 -20.12 0.43 25.49
CA HIS A 187 -20.55 1.72 26.02
C HIS A 187 -22.05 1.72 26.32
N GLY A 188 -22.40 2.00 27.57
CA GLY A 188 -23.77 2.33 27.97
C GLY A 188 -24.26 1.66 29.26
N GLN A 189 -23.74 2.03 30.43
CA GLN A 189 -24.51 1.94 31.67
C GLN A 189 -24.94 3.34 32.10
N SER A 190 -26.22 3.63 31.86
CA SER A 190 -26.95 4.81 32.32
C SER A 190 -27.19 4.72 33.83
N GLN A 191 -26.80 5.74 34.60
CA GLN A 191 -27.30 5.95 35.96
C GLN A 191 -28.34 7.07 35.95
N SER A 192 -29.57 6.69 36.30
CA SER A 192 -30.73 7.55 36.51
C SER A 192 -30.63 8.29 37.84
N GLN A 193 -30.91 9.60 37.81
CA GLN A 193 -31.24 10.40 38.99
C GLN A 193 -32.56 9.93 39.60
N THR A 194 -32.63 9.84 40.93
CA THR A 194 -33.88 9.85 41.67
C THR A 194 -33.80 10.96 42.72
N GLN A 195 -34.71 11.92 42.61
CA GLN A 195 -35.06 12.86 43.68
C GLN A 195 -35.90 12.11 44.72
N GLU A 196 -35.53 12.21 46.00
CA GLU A 196 -36.37 12.66 47.12
C GLU A 196 -35.47 13.21 48.24
#